data_AF-A0A4Y2FRN8-F1
#
_entry.id   AF-A0A4Y2FRN8-F1
#
_cell.length_a   1.000
_cell.length_b   1.000
_cell.length_c   1.000
_cell.angle_alpha   90.00
_cell.angle_beta   90.00
_cell.angle_gamma   90.00
#
_symmetry.space_group_name_H-M   'P 1'
#
loop_
_entity.id
_entity.type
_entity.pdbx_description
1 polymer ?
#
loop_
_entity_poly.entity_id
_entity_poly.type
_entity_poly.pdbx_seq_one_letter_code
_entity_poly.pdbx_strand_id
1 'polypeptide(L)'
;MFPLCPFCAETLSQSPCEHSDEERSMVGTWVTEEVKVAIQKGYRITKIFEVYHFREKSSNRLFKSYIDLFLKMKQESSGYPSDCSTDEEKTAYVQQYYEKEGVQQNPAEIQKIQRGDKLPNWH
;
A
#
# COMPACT_ATOMS: atom_id res chain seq x y z
N MET A 1 -15.67 10.70 10.73
CA MET A 1 -15.18 12.00 11.24
C MET A 1 -13.69 11.84 11.55
N PHE A 2 -12.82 12.70 11.02
CA PHE A 2 -11.40 12.75 11.41
C PHE A 2 -11.26 13.80 12.52
N PRO A 3 -11.18 13.41 13.79
CA PRO A 3 -11.23 14.35 14.89
C PRO A 3 -9.90 15.11 15.02
N LEU A 4 -9.98 16.44 15.07
CA LEU A 4 -8.83 17.34 15.29
C LEU A 4 -8.52 17.56 16.79
N CYS A 5 -9.15 16.77 17.66
CA CYS A 5 -9.01 16.78 19.10
C CYS A 5 -9.38 15.39 19.62
N PRO A 6 -8.49 14.68 20.35
CA PRO A 6 -8.78 13.36 20.91
C PRO A 6 -9.96 13.40 21.88
N PHE A 7 -10.04 14.41 22.76
CA PHE A 7 -11.16 14.56 23.70
C PHE A 7 -12.52 14.74 23.00
N CYS A 8 -12.59 15.53 21.93
CA CYS A 8 -13.83 15.66 21.13
C CYS A 8 -14.19 14.36 20.42
N ALA A 9 -13.20 13.57 19.99
CA ALA A 9 -13.42 12.27 19.38
C ALA A 9 -14.07 11.30 20.37
N GLU A 10 -13.52 11.22 21.58
CA GLU A 10 -13.95 10.31 22.64
C GLU A 10 -15.37 10.64 23.12
N THR A 11 -15.66 11.93 23.27
CA THR A 11 -16.98 12.43 23.70
C THR A 11 -17.99 12.53 22.55
N LEU A 12 -17.57 12.23 21.32
CA LEU A 12 -18.36 12.41 20.09
C LEU A 12 -18.94 13.83 19.96
N SER A 13 -18.23 14.83 20.50
CA SER A 13 -18.69 16.21 20.55
C SER A 13 -18.89 16.78 19.14
N GLN A 14 -20.05 17.41 18.92
CA GLN A 14 -20.41 18.10 17.68
C GLN A 14 -20.29 19.63 17.80
N SER A 15 -19.98 20.15 18.99
CA SER A 15 -19.78 21.58 19.21
C SER A 15 -18.39 22.03 18.71
N PRO A 16 -18.17 23.33 18.46
CA PRO A 16 -16.83 23.86 18.30
C PRO A 16 -15.92 23.42 19.46
N CYS A 17 -14.70 23.03 19.13
CA CYS A 17 -13.73 22.56 20.11
C CYS A 17 -13.20 23.75 20.91
N GLU A 18 -13.32 23.71 22.24
CA GLU A 18 -12.81 24.73 23.16
C GLU A 18 -11.55 24.30 23.93
N HIS A 19 -11.07 23.08 23.68
CA HIS A 19 -9.86 22.56 24.31
C HIS A 19 -8.61 23.32 23.86
N SER A 20 -7.63 23.47 24.78
CA SER A 20 -6.35 24.10 24.49
C SER A 20 -5.52 23.29 23.48
N ASP A 21 -4.49 23.90 22.89
CA ASP A 21 -3.59 23.19 21.97
C ASP A 21 -2.89 22.00 22.65
N GLU A 22 -2.60 22.10 23.96
CA GLU A 22 -2.03 21.03 24.76
C GLU A 22 -3.01 19.88 24.95
N GLU A 23 -4.26 20.17 25.29
CA GLU A 23 -5.33 19.16 25.43
C GLU A 23 -5.63 18.50 24.08
N ARG A 24 -5.55 19.26 22.99
CA ARG A 24 -5.76 18.72 21.65
C ARG A 24 -4.56 17.96 21.10
N SER A 25 -3.40 18.07 21.75
CA SER A 25 -2.17 17.43 21.31
C SER A 25 -2.32 15.91 21.33
N MET A 26 -1.89 15.27 20.25
CA MET A 26 -1.83 13.81 20.17
C MET A 26 -0.46 13.33 20.64
N VAL A 27 -0.44 12.27 21.45
CA VAL A 27 0.79 11.59 21.91
C VAL A 27 0.78 10.17 21.39
N GLY A 28 1.87 9.74 20.77
CA GLY A 28 1.94 8.44 20.11
C GLY A 28 3.26 8.22 19.38
N THR A 29 3.32 7.12 18.64
CA THR A 29 4.45 6.74 17.80
C THR A 29 3.97 6.69 16.36
N TRP A 30 4.69 7.38 15.48
CA TRP A 30 4.34 7.48 14.06
C TRP A 30 5.57 7.21 13.20
N VAL A 31 5.34 6.70 12.00
CA VAL A 31 6.44 6.60 11.03
C VAL A 31 6.75 7.98 10.46
N THR A 32 8.01 8.20 10.04
CA THR A 32 8.47 9.52 9.57
C THR A 32 7.61 10.08 8.43
N GLU A 33 7.08 9.24 7.54
CA GLU A 33 6.23 9.69 6.44
C GLU A 33 4.87 10.22 6.90
N GLU A 34 4.26 9.63 7.94
CA GLU A 34 3.02 10.14 8.53
C GLU A 34 3.23 11.52 9.16
N VAL A 35 4.35 11.71 9.87
CA VAL A 35 4.71 13.00 10.48
C VAL A 35 4.94 14.07 9.40
N LYS A 36 5.61 13.74 8.30
CA LYS A 36 5.80 14.66 7.17
C LYS A 36 4.47 15.12 6.58
N VAL A 37 3.53 14.19 6.36
CA VAL A 37 2.19 14.51 5.86
C VAL A 37 1.44 15.37 6.86
N ALA A 38 1.52 15.08 8.17
CA ALA A 38 0.90 15.91 9.20
C ALA A 38 1.41 17.35 9.17
N ILE A 39 2.73 17.57 9.05
CA ILE A 39 3.30 18.92 8.93
C ILE A 39 2.77 19.63 7.67
N GLN A 40 2.69 18.94 6.53
CA GLN A 40 2.12 19.51 5.29
C GLN A 40 0.64 19.90 5.44
N LYS A 41 -0.09 19.22 6.33
CA LYS A 41 -1.49 19.54 6.68
C LYS A 41 -1.64 20.61 7.77
N GLY A 42 -0.54 21.21 8.22
CA GLY A 42 -0.54 22.32 9.18
C GLY A 42 -0.41 21.91 10.64
N TYR A 43 -0.17 20.62 10.94
CA TYR A 43 0.10 20.17 12.30
C TYR A 43 1.49 20.64 12.76
N ARG A 44 1.65 20.82 14.07
CA ARG A 44 2.89 21.25 14.70
C ARG A 44 3.39 20.16 15.64
N ILE A 45 4.69 19.88 15.59
CA ILE A 45 5.32 19.01 16.58
C ILE A 45 5.53 19.82 17.85
N THR A 46 4.84 19.44 18.92
CA THR A 46 4.96 20.10 20.24
C THR A 46 6.12 19.53 21.05
N LYS A 47 6.34 18.21 21.00
CA LYS A 47 7.39 17.51 21.73
C LYS A 47 7.84 16.25 21.00
N ILE A 48 9.15 15.98 21.02
CA ILE A 48 9.75 14.73 20.54
C ILE A 48 10.34 14.02 21.76
N PHE A 49 9.92 12.77 21.98
CA PHE A 49 10.44 11.94 23.08
C PHE A 49 11.62 11.09 22.62
N GLU A 50 11.50 10.45 21.46
CA GLU A 50 12.51 9.56 20.90
C GLU A 50 12.44 9.56 19.36
N VAL A 51 13.59 9.34 18.72
CA VAL A 51 13.70 9.21 17.25
C VAL A 51 14.59 8.01 16.92
N TYR A 52 14.02 7.04 16.21
CA TYR A 52 14.78 5.93 15.63
C TYR A 52 15.24 6.33 14.23
N HIS A 53 16.53 6.62 14.08
CA HIS A 53 17.12 7.00 12.80
C HIS A 53 17.86 5.82 12.15
N PHE A 54 17.43 5.44 10.96
CA PHE A 54 18.10 4.44 10.14
C PHE A 54 18.89 5.15 9.04
N ARG A 55 20.20 4.83 8.94
CA ARG A 55 21.09 5.41 7.92
C ARG A 55 20.60 5.11 6.50
N GLU A 56 20.16 3.88 6.28
CA GLU A 56 19.54 3.43 5.04
C GLU A 56 18.02 3.59 5.17
N LYS A 57 17.45 4.50 4.39
CA LYS A 57 16.03 4.89 4.52
C LYS A 57 15.07 3.94 3.80
N SER A 58 15.56 3.15 2.86
CA SER A 58 14.76 2.20 2.08
C SER A 58 15.66 1.26 1.28
N SER A 59 15.20 0.02 1.07
CA SER A 59 15.82 -0.90 0.12
C SER A 59 14.82 -1.25 -0.98
N ASN A 60 15.21 -1.07 -2.23
CA ASN A 60 14.46 -1.56 -3.40
C ASN A 60 14.81 -3.03 -3.73
N ARG A 61 15.60 -3.71 -2.89
CA ARG A 61 16.09 -5.07 -3.13
C ARG A 61 15.58 -6.07 -2.10
N LEU A 62 15.47 -5.66 -0.83
CA LEU A 62 15.21 -6.57 0.29
C LEU A 62 13.97 -7.44 0.08
N PHE A 63 12.88 -6.84 -0.41
CA PHE A 63 11.62 -7.54 -0.66
C PHE A 63 11.29 -7.68 -2.15
N LYS A 64 12.21 -7.34 -3.06
CA LYS A 64 11.90 -7.29 -4.49
C LYS A 64 11.44 -8.65 -5.01
N SER A 65 12.24 -9.69 -4.79
CA SER A 65 11.91 -11.05 -5.26
C SER A 65 10.61 -11.60 -4.66
N TYR A 66 10.36 -11.29 -3.39
CA TYR A 66 9.11 -11.62 -2.71
C TYR A 66 7.93 -10.91 -3.38
N ILE A 67 7.98 -9.59 -3.54
CA ILE A 67 6.92 -8.80 -4.16
C ILE A 67 6.68 -9.23 -5.61
N ASP A 68 7.75 -9.41 -6.41
CA ASP A 68 7.67 -9.87 -7.80
C ASP A 68 6.96 -11.24 -7.90
N LEU A 69 7.25 -12.16 -6.98
CA LEU A 69 6.59 -13.47 -6.94
C LEU A 69 5.08 -13.34 -6.70
N PHE A 70 4.67 -12.55 -5.71
CA PHE A 70 3.24 -12.35 -5.42
C PHE A 70 2.52 -11.54 -6.50
N LEU A 71 3.18 -10.55 -7.12
CA LEU A 71 2.65 -9.82 -8.26
C LEU A 71 2.42 -10.75 -9.45
N LYS A 72 3.42 -11.59 -9.78
CA LYS A 72 3.31 -12.62 -10.82
C LYS A 72 2.10 -13.52 -10.58
N MET A 73 2.01 -14.12 -9.39
CA MET A 73 0.90 -15.03 -9.04
C MET A 73 -0.46 -14.34 -9.15
N LYS A 74 -0.58 -13.11 -8.63
CA LYS A 74 -1.82 -12.34 -8.70
C LYS A 74 -2.23 -12.06 -10.15
N GLN A 75 -1.27 -11.67 -10.97
CA GLN A 75 -1.54 -11.31 -12.36
C GLN A 75 -1.90 -12.55 -13.20
N GLU A 76 -1.19 -13.65 -13.03
CA GLU A 76 -1.48 -14.93 -13.71
C GLU A 76 -2.87 -15.46 -13.32
N SER A 77 -3.21 -15.40 -12.03
CA SER A 77 -4.52 -15.82 -11.52
C SER A 77 -5.69 -14.94 -11.97
N SER A 78 -5.43 -13.75 -12.51
CA SER A 78 -6.47 -12.84 -13.01
C SER A 78 -6.94 -13.23 -14.42
N GLY A 79 -6.15 -14.03 -15.14
CA GLY A 79 -6.38 -14.35 -16.55
C GLY A 79 -6.07 -13.18 -17.49
N TYR A 80 -6.26 -13.42 -18.79
CA TYR A 80 -6.14 -12.37 -19.80
C TYR A 80 -7.34 -11.42 -19.76
N PRO A 81 -7.15 -10.14 -20.12
CA PRO A 81 -8.23 -9.22 -20.44
C PRO A 81 -9.17 -9.79 -21.52
N SER A 82 -10.45 -9.41 -21.49
CA SER A 82 -11.47 -9.94 -22.42
C SER A 82 -11.22 -9.58 -23.88
N ASP A 83 -10.47 -8.51 -24.12
CA ASP A 83 -10.03 -7.99 -25.40
C ASP A 83 -8.74 -8.64 -25.93
N CYS A 84 -8.09 -9.53 -25.15
CA CYS A 84 -6.92 -10.29 -25.58
C CYS A 84 -7.33 -11.71 -26.01
N SER A 85 -7.81 -11.85 -27.25
CA SER A 85 -8.32 -13.12 -27.78
C SER A 85 -7.32 -13.85 -28.68
N THR A 86 -6.48 -13.09 -29.39
CA THR A 86 -5.45 -13.61 -30.30
C THR A 86 -4.13 -13.88 -29.58
N ASP A 87 -3.29 -14.71 -30.18
CA ASP A 87 -1.97 -15.01 -29.60
C ASP A 87 -1.02 -13.81 -29.67
N GLU A 88 -1.19 -12.94 -30.68
CA GLU A 88 -0.48 -11.66 -30.79
C GLU A 88 -0.86 -10.70 -29.65
N GLU A 89 -2.14 -10.58 -29.33
CA GLU A 89 -2.62 -9.73 -28.23
C GLU A 89 -2.14 -10.25 -26.87
N LYS A 90 -2.18 -11.57 -26.65
CA LYS A 90 -1.66 -12.19 -25.42
C LYS A 90 -0.16 -11.96 -25.26
N THR A 91 0.60 -12.07 -26.35
CA THR A 91 2.04 -11.81 -26.35
C THR A 91 2.33 -10.34 -26.05
N ALA A 92 1.59 -9.42 -26.70
CA ALA A 92 1.70 -7.99 -26.44
C ALA A 92 1.36 -7.65 -24.99
N TYR A 93 0.34 -8.27 -24.42
CA TYR A 93 -0.06 -8.09 -23.02
C TYR A 93 1.05 -8.49 -22.04
N VAL A 94 1.65 -9.67 -22.22
CA VAL A 94 2.75 -10.15 -21.35
C VAL A 94 3.96 -9.22 -21.46
N GLN A 95 4.28 -8.77 -22.69
CA GLN A 95 5.39 -7.85 -22.93
C GLN A 95 5.14 -6.48 -22.26
N GLN A 96 3.95 -5.90 -22.42
CA GLN A 96 3.59 -4.64 -21.78
C GLN A 96 3.62 -4.72 -20.25
N TYR A 97 3.18 -5.85 -19.69
CA TYR A 97 3.25 -6.07 -18.25
C TYR A 97 4.70 -6.11 -17.74
N TYR A 98 5.58 -6.80 -18.48
CA TYR A 98 7.00 -6.83 -18.17
C TYR A 98 7.66 -5.44 -18.26
N GLU A 99 7.36 -4.67 -19.31
CA GLU A 99 7.91 -3.32 -19.49
C GLU A 99 7.50 -2.36 -18.37
N LYS A 100 6.27 -2.49 -17.89
CA LYS A 100 5.70 -1.60 -16.87
C LYS A 100 6.09 -2.01 -15.45
N GLU A 101 5.96 -3.29 -15.12
CA GLU A 101 6.10 -3.80 -13.76
C GLU A 101 7.43 -4.52 -13.52
N GLY A 102 8.18 -4.86 -14.58
CA GLY A 102 9.44 -5.60 -14.49
C GLY A 102 9.28 -7.08 -14.10
N VAL A 103 8.04 -7.61 -14.18
CA VAL A 103 7.69 -8.97 -13.75
C VAL A 103 7.33 -9.82 -14.96
N GLN A 104 8.09 -10.90 -15.17
CA GLN A 104 7.85 -11.83 -16.28
C GLN A 104 6.74 -12.83 -15.93
N GLN A 105 5.68 -12.84 -16.73
CA GLN A 105 4.60 -13.83 -16.63
C GLN A 105 4.92 -15.09 -17.44
N ASN A 106 4.35 -16.22 -17.03
CA ASN A 106 4.28 -17.44 -17.82
C ASN A 106 2.92 -17.49 -18.53
N PRO A 107 2.87 -17.32 -19.87
CA PRO A 107 1.62 -17.34 -20.63
C PRO A 107 0.74 -18.58 -20.39
N ALA A 108 1.34 -19.73 -20.08
CA ALA A 108 0.63 -20.98 -19.82
C ALA A 108 -0.09 -21.02 -18.46
N GLU A 109 0.34 -20.21 -17.50
CA GLU A 109 -0.22 -20.13 -16.14
C GLU A 109 -1.25 -19.00 -16.01
N ILE A 110 -1.42 -18.18 -17.06
CA ILE A 110 -2.40 -17.09 -17.07
C ILE A 110 -3.79 -17.68 -17.24
N GLN A 111 -4.47 -17.89 -16.12
CA GLN A 111 -5.83 -18.41 -16.06
C GLN A 111 -6.62 -17.70 -14.97
N LYS A 112 -7.85 -17.30 -15.31
CA LYS A 112 -8.74 -16.67 -14.35
C LYS A 112 -9.19 -17.69 -13.30
N ILE A 113 -8.71 -17.53 -12.07
CA ILE A 113 -9.10 -18.38 -10.94
C ILE A 113 -10.40 -17.86 -10.32
N GLN A 114 -11.37 -18.75 -10.12
CA GLN A 114 -12.65 -18.48 -9.47
C GLN A 114 -12.65 -18.96 -8.02
N ARG A 115 -13.54 -18.39 -7.21
CA ARG A 115 -13.71 -18.77 -5.81
C ARG A 115 -14.19 -20.22 -5.72
N GLY A 116 -13.34 -21.11 -5.20
CA GLY A 116 -13.63 -22.54 -5.06
C GLY A 116 -12.75 -23.44 -5.94
N ASP A 117 -11.98 -22.86 -6.86
CA ASP A 117 -11.01 -23.62 -7.64
C ASP A 117 -9.87 -24.12 -6.75
N LYS A 118 -9.41 -25.34 -7.01
CA LYS A 118 -8.18 -25.85 -6.40
C LYS A 118 -7.02 -25.02 -6.94
N LEU A 119 -6.28 -24.37 -6.04
CA LEU A 119 -5.05 -23.70 -6.42
C LEU A 119 -4.10 -24.72 -7.07
N PRO A 120 -3.37 -24.33 -8.13
CA PRO A 120 -2.34 -25.18 -8.71
C PRO A 120 -1.34 -25.65 -7.64
N ASN A 121 -0.76 -26.82 -7.84
CA ASN A 121 0.18 -27.38 -6.88
C ASN A 121 1.55 -26.74 -7.09
N TRP A 122 1.89 -25.77 -6.25
CA TRP A 122 3.10 -24.95 -6.39
C TRP A 122 4.26 -25.59 -5.61
N HIS A 123 5.04 -26.45 -6.28
CA HIS A 123 6.31 -27.00 -5.79
C HIS A 123 7.49 -26.33 -6.48
#